data_AF-G4YPA8-F1
#
_entry.id   AF-G4YPA8-F1
#
_cell.length_a   1.000
_cell.length_b   1.000
_cell.length_c   1.000
_cell.angle_alpha   90.00
_cell.angle_beta   90.00
_cell.angle_gamma   90.00
#
_symmetry.space_group_name_H-M   'P 1'
#
loop_
_entity.id
_entity.type
_entity.pdbx_description
1 polymer ?
#
loop_
_entity_poly.entity_id
_entity_poly.type
_entity_poly.pdbx_seq_one_letter_code
_entity_poly.pdbx_strand_id
1 'polypeptide(L)'
;MASEGKNASGLESFKGKGYAMWKDKLLTHINTQDQLYKRKQLEKGLPDVRVLMADFLRGSPEQPPPVPEQGELSEKESVAMRWAVMDWEKAKGDLQNLLNQVLPNFFLSTLPDLVSQMEPCEVVKALEKDYGQGDAAGLI
;
A
#
# COMPACT_ATOMS: atom_id res chain seq x y z
N MET A 1 1.36 -18.82 -31.80
CA MET A 1 1.92 -17.97 -30.73
C MET A 1 0.76 -17.25 -30.07
N ALA A 2 0.45 -17.58 -28.83
CA ALA A 2 -0.47 -16.81 -28.00
C ALA A 2 0.28 -16.55 -26.70
N SER A 3 0.79 -15.34 -26.54
CA SER A 3 1.36 -14.89 -25.28
C SER A 3 0.19 -14.63 -24.35
N GLU A 4 -0.16 -15.63 -23.54
CA GLU A 4 -0.95 -15.41 -22.33
C GLU A 4 -0.15 -14.45 -21.44
N GLY A 5 -0.53 -13.18 -21.49
CA GLY A 5 -0.11 -12.19 -20.52
C GLY A 5 -0.57 -12.67 -19.16
N LYS A 6 0.36 -13.27 -18.41
CA LYS A 6 0.15 -13.83 -17.09
C LYS A 6 -0.10 -12.69 -16.10
N ASN A 7 -1.33 -12.26 -16.05
CA ASN A 7 -1.91 -11.36 -15.06
C ASN A 7 -2.06 -12.07 -13.72
N ALA A 8 -0.91 -12.32 -13.09
CA ALA A 8 -0.75 -13.12 -11.88
C ALA A 8 -1.36 -12.50 -10.60
N SER A 9 -2.14 -11.42 -10.68
CA SER A 9 -2.61 -10.70 -9.49
C SER A 9 -4.09 -10.91 -9.14
N GLY A 10 -4.93 -11.47 -10.02
CA GLY A 10 -6.35 -11.72 -9.70
C GLY A 10 -7.18 -10.47 -9.36
N LEU A 11 -6.62 -9.26 -9.57
CA LEU A 11 -7.27 -7.96 -9.41
C LEU A 11 -7.80 -7.38 -10.74
N GLU A 12 -7.49 -8.00 -11.88
CA GLU A 12 -7.76 -7.42 -13.21
C GLU A 12 -9.21 -7.53 -13.72
N SER A 13 -10.13 -8.16 -12.98
CA SER A 13 -11.49 -8.39 -13.47
C SER A 13 -12.56 -7.91 -12.50
N PHE A 14 -12.39 -6.72 -11.92
CA PHE A 14 -13.47 -6.11 -11.15
C PHE A 14 -14.55 -5.53 -12.08
N LYS A 15 -15.49 -6.40 -12.49
CA LYS A 15 -16.77 -6.04 -13.12
C LYS A 15 -17.96 -6.10 -12.13
N GLY A 16 -17.69 -6.14 -10.82
CA GLY A 16 -18.68 -6.35 -9.75
C GLY A 16 -18.94 -5.12 -8.86
N LYS A 17 -20.10 -5.10 -8.18
CA LYS A 17 -20.72 -3.94 -7.50
C LYS A 17 -20.28 -3.64 -6.05
N GLY A 18 -19.24 -4.29 -5.49
CA GLY A 18 -18.96 -4.20 -4.04
C GLY A 18 -17.60 -3.60 -3.69
N TYR A 19 -17.57 -2.36 -3.20
CA TYR A 19 -16.37 -1.76 -2.60
C TYR A 19 -15.78 -2.64 -1.48
N ALA A 20 -16.62 -3.27 -0.66
CA ALA A 20 -16.19 -4.20 0.39
C ALA A 20 -15.35 -5.38 -0.16
N MET A 21 -15.78 -5.99 -1.27
CA MET A 21 -15.06 -7.11 -1.89
C MET A 21 -13.76 -6.67 -2.55
N TRP A 22 -13.74 -5.47 -3.16
CA TRP A 22 -12.51 -4.90 -3.70
C TRP A 22 -11.51 -4.61 -2.57
N LYS A 23 -11.96 -3.98 -1.49
CA LYS A 23 -11.15 -3.64 -0.31
C LYS A 23 -10.57 -4.90 0.35
N ASP A 24 -11.37 -5.95 0.52
CA ASP A 24 -10.92 -7.22 1.11
C ASP A 24 -9.81 -7.90 0.26
N LYS A 25 -9.99 -7.92 -1.07
CA LYS A 25 -8.97 -8.43 -2.00
C LYS A 25 -7.69 -7.58 -1.98
N LEU A 26 -7.83 -6.25 -1.96
CA LEU A 26 -6.70 -5.33 -1.85
C LEU A 26 -5.90 -5.59 -0.57
N LEU A 27 -6.59 -5.68 0.57
CA LEU A 27 -5.99 -5.99 1.88
C LEU A 27 -5.29 -7.35 1.89
N THR A 28 -5.91 -8.37 1.31
CA THR A 28 -5.33 -9.72 1.21
C THR A 28 -4.05 -9.72 0.37
N HIS A 29 -4.06 -9.01 -0.77
CA HIS A 29 -2.89 -8.89 -1.63
C HIS A 29 -1.74 -8.19 -0.91
N ILE A 30 -2.03 -7.05 -0.26
CA ILE A 30 -1.05 -6.28 0.52
C ILE A 30 -0.45 -7.12 1.64
N ASN A 31 -1.29 -7.78 2.45
CA ASN A 31 -0.80 -8.66 3.51
C ASN A 31 0.11 -9.76 2.96
N THR A 32 -0.21 -10.34 1.80
CA THR A 32 0.63 -11.35 1.16
C THR A 32 1.98 -10.77 0.76
N GLN A 33 2.01 -9.58 0.14
CA GLN A 33 3.25 -8.91 -0.27
C GLN A 33 4.10 -8.52 0.95
N ASP A 34 3.48 -7.97 1.99
CA ASP A 34 4.16 -7.59 3.23
C ASP A 34 4.79 -8.81 3.93
N GLN A 35 4.09 -9.94 3.98
CA GLN A 35 4.63 -11.19 4.52
C GLN A 35 5.79 -11.75 3.68
N LEU A 36 5.68 -11.69 2.34
CA LEU A 36 6.78 -12.08 1.46
C LEU A 36 7.99 -11.18 1.64
N TYR A 37 7.78 -9.88 1.84
CA TYR A 37 8.86 -8.93 2.08
C TYR A 37 9.56 -9.20 3.41
N LYS A 38 8.80 -9.35 4.50
CA LYS A 38 9.32 -9.73 5.82
C LYS A 38 10.14 -11.03 5.77
N ARG A 39 9.63 -12.07 5.08
CA ARG A 39 10.36 -13.33 4.92
C ARG A 39 11.69 -13.14 4.18
N LYS A 40 11.69 -12.39 3.08
CA LYS A 40 12.91 -12.11 2.31
C LYS A 40 13.94 -11.30 3.09
N GLN A 41 13.51 -10.36 3.94
CA GLN A 41 14.40 -9.61 4.82
C GLN A 41 15.07 -10.52 5.85
N LEU A 42 14.27 -11.41 6.47
CA LEU A 42 14.76 -12.41 7.41
C LEU A 42 15.76 -13.39 6.76
N GLU A 43 15.45 -13.91 5.58
CA GLU A 43 16.32 -14.82 4.82
C GLU A 43 17.67 -14.18 4.46
N LYS A 44 17.70 -12.86 4.24
CA LYS A 44 18.92 -12.11 3.93
C LYS A 44 19.71 -11.67 5.18
N GLY A 45 19.21 -11.96 6.38
CA GLY A 45 19.80 -11.48 7.63
C GLY A 45 19.76 -9.95 7.77
N LEU A 46 18.80 -9.30 7.10
CA LEU A 46 18.62 -7.85 7.14
C LEU A 46 17.83 -7.44 8.40
N PRO A 47 17.88 -6.15 8.79
CA PRO A 47 17.09 -5.66 9.91
C PRO A 47 15.59 -5.87 9.71
N ASP A 48 14.87 -5.95 10.84
CA ASP A 48 13.43 -6.11 10.84
C ASP A 48 12.72 -4.92 10.18
N VAL A 49 11.67 -5.22 9.42
CA VAL A 49 10.94 -4.24 8.62
C VAL A 49 10.12 -3.35 9.52
N ARG A 50 10.36 -2.04 9.46
CA ARG A 50 9.67 -1.07 10.33
C ARG A 50 8.33 -0.61 9.81
N VAL A 51 8.22 -0.49 8.48
CA VAL A 51 7.03 0.07 7.82
C VAL A 51 6.66 -0.82 6.63
N LEU A 52 5.38 -1.14 6.54
CA LEU A 52 4.78 -1.98 5.51
C LEU A 52 3.68 -1.24 4.74
N MET A 53 3.26 -1.79 3.60
CA MET A 53 2.15 -1.24 2.82
C MET A 53 0.86 -1.22 3.64
N ALA A 54 0.62 -2.23 4.48
CA ALA A 54 -0.54 -2.28 5.37
C ALA A 54 -0.58 -1.13 6.39
N ASP A 55 0.56 -0.58 6.81
CA ASP A 55 0.60 0.54 7.76
C ASP A 55 0.03 1.81 7.14
N PHE A 56 0.31 2.04 5.84
CA PHE A 56 -0.27 3.13 5.05
C PHE A 56 -1.78 2.99 4.80
N LEU A 57 -2.33 1.77 4.89
CA LEU A 57 -3.79 1.60 4.83
C LEU A 57 -4.49 1.95 6.14
N ARG A 58 -3.81 1.73 7.26
CA ARG A 58 -4.35 2.04 8.59
C ARG A 58 -4.24 3.52 8.93
N GLY A 59 -3.29 4.24 8.32
CA GLY A 59 -3.10 5.65 8.52
C GLY A 59 -1.92 6.19 7.71
N SER A 60 -1.40 7.34 8.12
CA SER A 60 -0.17 7.89 7.57
C SER A 60 0.96 7.55 8.54
N PRO A 61 1.74 6.47 8.31
CA PRO A 61 2.88 6.16 9.16
C PRO A 61 3.85 7.33 9.14
N GLU A 62 4.38 7.69 10.30
CA GLU A 62 5.28 8.82 10.46
C GLU A 62 6.52 8.64 9.58
N GLN A 63 6.86 9.70 8.83
CA GLN A 63 8.04 9.68 7.97
C GLN A 63 9.30 9.63 8.87
N PRO A 64 10.20 8.66 8.67
CA PRO A 64 11.43 8.60 9.44
C PRO A 64 12.27 9.86 9.23
N PRO A 65 12.96 10.36 10.27
CA PRO A 65 13.83 11.51 10.13
C PRO A 65 14.97 11.20 9.12
N PRO A 66 15.43 12.21 8.37
CA PRO A 66 16.59 12.06 7.51
C PRO A 66 17.82 11.69 8.35
N VAL A 67 18.66 10.82 7.80
CA VAL A 67 19.85 10.33 8.49
C VAL A 67 20.83 11.51 8.70
N PRO A 68 21.23 11.82 9.94
CA PRO A 68 22.21 12.89 10.23
C PRO A 68 23.56 12.65 9.54
N GLU A 69 24.33 13.73 9.30
CA GLU A 69 25.69 13.62 8.75
C GLU A 69 26.64 12.87 9.70
N GLN A 70 27.70 12.28 9.13
CA GLN A 70 28.63 11.41 9.85
C GLN A 70 29.23 12.13 11.08
N GLY A 71 28.98 11.61 12.27
CA GLY A 71 29.60 12.07 13.52
C GLY A 71 28.70 12.03 14.76
N GLU A 72 27.37 12.03 14.59
CA GLU A 72 26.42 12.11 15.71
C GLU A 72 25.82 10.76 16.16
N LEU A 73 25.90 9.71 15.34
CA LEU A 73 25.28 8.41 15.61
C LEU A 73 26.29 7.26 15.47
N SER A 74 26.07 6.18 16.22
CA SER A 74 26.83 4.95 16.01
C SER A 74 26.52 4.35 14.63
N GLU A 75 27.46 3.57 14.10
CA GLU A 75 27.31 2.91 12.80
C GLU A 75 26.00 2.08 12.74
N LYS A 76 25.67 1.38 13.83
CA LYS A 76 24.44 0.59 13.96
C LYS A 76 23.18 1.45 13.88
N GLU A 77 23.16 2.61 14.52
CA GLU A 77 22.02 3.54 14.49
C GLU A 77 21.84 4.16 13.11
N SER A 78 22.95 4.54 12.46
CA SER A 78 22.93 5.10 11.11
C SER A 78 22.39 4.09 10.09
N VAL A 79 22.78 2.81 10.20
CA VAL A 79 22.27 1.73 9.37
C VAL A 79 20.78 1.51 9.64
N ALA A 80 20.37 1.45 10.90
CA ALA A 80 18.96 1.27 11.26
C ALA A 80 18.07 2.42 10.74
N MET A 81 18.54 3.67 10.79
CA MET A 81 17.81 4.80 10.23
C MET A 81 17.73 4.76 8.70
N ARG A 82 18.81 4.38 8.00
CA ARG A 82 18.78 4.19 6.53
C ARG A 82 17.77 3.13 6.12
N TRP A 83 17.71 2.01 6.84
CA TRP A 83 16.70 0.97 6.61
C TRP A 83 15.28 1.49 6.88
N ALA A 84 15.08 2.27 7.94
CA ALA A 84 13.78 2.85 8.25
C ALA A 84 13.26 3.75 7.11
N VAL A 85 14.12 4.64 6.58
CA VAL A 85 13.78 5.51 5.43
C VAL A 85 13.44 4.65 4.20
N MET A 86 14.29 3.67 3.89
CA MET A 86 14.09 2.83 2.72
C MET A 86 12.81 1.97 2.80
N ASP A 87 12.52 1.38 3.97
CA ASP A 87 11.29 0.64 4.22
C ASP A 87 10.06 1.53 4.01
N TRP A 88 10.10 2.76 4.53
CA TRP A 88 9.00 3.72 4.42
C TRP A 88 8.76 4.15 2.97
N GLU A 89 9.82 4.56 2.25
CA GLU A 89 9.71 4.97 0.83
C GLU A 89 9.24 3.81 -0.05
N LYS A 90 9.75 2.61 0.19
CA LYS A 90 9.36 1.40 -0.51
C LYS A 90 7.87 1.08 -0.29
N ALA A 91 7.43 1.02 0.97
CA ALA A 91 6.05 0.70 1.30
C ALA A 91 5.07 1.73 0.71
N LYS A 92 5.42 3.02 0.75
CA LYS A 92 4.63 4.09 0.13
C LYS A 92 4.55 3.91 -1.39
N GLY A 93 5.70 3.73 -2.05
CA GLY A 93 5.78 3.60 -3.50
C GLY A 93 5.10 2.34 -4.02
N ASP A 94 5.31 1.20 -3.35
CA ASP A 94 4.68 -0.07 -3.69
C ASP A 94 3.15 0.03 -3.56
N LEU A 95 2.64 0.68 -2.50
CA LEU A 95 1.21 0.90 -2.33
C LEU A 95 0.64 1.83 -3.41
N GLN A 96 1.32 2.93 -3.72
CA GLN A 96 0.88 3.84 -4.77
C GLN A 96 0.82 3.13 -6.13
N ASN A 97 1.85 2.36 -6.47
CA ASN A 97 1.89 1.56 -7.69
C ASN A 97 0.78 0.52 -7.73
N LEU A 98 0.50 -0.16 -6.60
CA LEU A 98 -0.58 -1.11 -6.50
C LEU A 98 -1.94 -0.44 -6.74
N LEU A 99 -2.22 0.68 -6.08
CA LEU A 99 -3.46 1.44 -6.27
C LEU A 99 -3.63 1.85 -7.74
N ASN A 100 -2.57 2.34 -8.39
CA ASN A 100 -2.62 2.70 -9.82
C ASN A 100 -2.98 1.52 -10.74
N GLN A 101 -2.60 0.30 -10.38
CA GLN A 101 -2.90 -0.89 -11.19
C GLN A 101 -4.29 -1.45 -10.90
N VAL A 102 -4.73 -1.38 -9.66
CA VAL A 102 -5.86 -2.17 -9.18
C VAL A 102 -7.08 -1.35 -8.83
N LEU A 103 -7.05 -0.04 -9.03
CA LEU A 103 -8.19 0.85 -8.86
C LEU A 103 -9.08 0.81 -10.11
N PRO A 104 -10.31 0.26 -10.04
CA PRO A 104 -11.26 0.33 -11.13
C PRO A 104 -11.53 1.77 -11.61
N ASN A 105 -11.67 1.95 -12.92
CA ASN A 105 -12.09 3.22 -13.54
C ASN A 105 -13.40 3.77 -12.94
N PHE A 106 -14.29 2.87 -12.48
CA PHE A 106 -15.52 3.26 -11.81
C PHE A 106 -15.26 4.09 -10.54
N PHE A 107 -14.26 3.74 -9.75
CA PHE A 107 -13.89 4.46 -8.53
C PHE A 107 -13.20 5.80 -8.83
N LEU A 108 -12.41 5.86 -9.91
CA LEU A 108 -11.76 7.10 -10.36
C LEU A 108 -12.76 8.23 -10.62
N SER A 109 -13.97 7.91 -11.09
CA SER A 109 -15.01 8.92 -11.36
C SER A 109 -15.52 9.66 -10.12
N THR A 110 -15.28 9.12 -8.92
CA THR A 110 -15.68 9.73 -7.64
C THR A 110 -14.53 10.37 -6.89
N LEU A 111 -13.29 10.13 -7.35
CA LEU A 111 -12.11 10.71 -6.75
C LEU A 111 -11.83 12.09 -7.35
N PRO A 112 -11.18 13.00 -6.59
CA PRO A 112 -10.76 14.29 -7.13
C PRO A 112 -9.81 14.11 -8.32
N ASP A 113 -9.78 15.07 -9.24
CA ASP A 113 -8.84 15.10 -10.38
C ASP A 113 -7.36 15.02 -9.94
N LEU A 114 -7.10 15.38 -8.68
CA LEU A 114 -5.79 15.33 -8.03
C LEU A 114 -5.46 13.97 -7.37
N VAL A 115 -6.22 12.90 -7.64
CA VAL A 115 -5.98 11.55 -7.08
C VAL A 115 -4.54 11.08 -7.25
N SER A 116 -3.88 11.44 -8.35
CA SER A 116 -2.48 11.11 -8.62
C SER A 116 -1.48 11.83 -7.69
N GLN A 117 -1.91 12.89 -7.01
CA GLN A 117 -1.11 13.69 -6.07
C GLN A 117 -1.49 13.40 -4.61
N MET A 118 -2.58 12.66 -4.37
CA MET A 118 -3.02 12.31 -3.03
C MET A 118 -2.12 11.24 -2.42
N GLU A 119 -1.95 11.31 -1.10
CA GLU A 119 -1.27 10.22 -0.41
C GLU A 119 -2.10 8.93 -0.56
N PRO A 120 -1.46 7.75 -0.70
CA PRO A 120 -2.17 6.48 -0.88
C PRO A 120 -3.24 6.21 0.18
N CYS A 121 -3.00 6.63 1.43
CA CYS A 121 -3.95 6.52 2.54
C CYS A 121 -5.19 7.40 2.35
N GLU A 122 -5.04 8.58 1.74
CA GLU A 122 -6.15 9.51 1.49
C GLU A 122 -7.05 9.01 0.36
N VAL A 123 -6.47 8.39 -0.66
CA VAL A 123 -7.22 7.72 -1.74
C VAL A 123 -8.15 6.65 -1.15
N VAL A 124 -7.61 5.78 -0.28
CA VAL A 124 -8.40 4.71 0.34
C VAL A 124 -9.48 5.28 1.27
N LYS A 125 -9.18 6.33 2.03
CA LYS A 125 -10.17 7.03 2.87
C LYS A 125 -11.28 7.69 2.07
N ALA A 126 -10.97 8.31 0.93
CA ALA A 126 -11.97 8.91 0.04
C ALA A 126 -12.92 7.82 -0.46
N LEU A 127 -12.38 6.70 -0.96
CA LEU A 127 -13.20 5.57 -1.40
C LEU A 127 -14.04 4.97 -0.26
N GLU A 128 -13.50 4.92 0.96
CA GLU A 128 -14.24 4.45 2.13
C GLU A 128 -15.41 5.36 2.49
N LYS A 129 -15.23 6.67 2.35
CA LYS A 129 -16.30 7.64 2.57
C LYS A 129 -17.40 7.49 1.51
N ASP A 130 -17.03 7.38 0.23
CA ASP A 130 -18.00 7.37 -0.88
C ASP A 130 -18.68 6.00 -1.09
N TYR A 131 -18.01 4.89 -0.74
CA TYR A 131 -18.52 3.53 -1.00
C TYR A 131 -18.56 2.62 0.23
N GLY A 132 -17.90 2.96 1.33
CA GLY A 132 -17.86 2.15 2.56
C GLY A 132 -19.16 2.14 3.35
N GLN A 133 -20.06 3.13 3.13
CA GLN A 133 -21.37 3.19 3.76
C GLN A 133 -22.44 2.30 3.10
N GLY A 134 -22.13 1.64 1.98
CA GLY A 134 -23.10 0.85 1.20
C GLY A 134 -23.66 -0.41 1.87
N ASP A 135 -23.17 -0.81 3.05
CA ASP A 135 -23.65 -2.00 3.79
C ASP A 135 -24.44 -1.67 5.07
N ALA A 136 -24.65 -0.38 5.40
CA ALA A 136 -25.36 0.01 6.62
C ALA A 136 -26.71 0.72 6.40
N ALA A 137 -27.13 0.96 5.14
CA ALA A 137 -28.31 1.79 4.85
C ALA A 137 -29.32 1.15 3.88
N GLY A 138 -29.42 -0.18 3.82
CA GLY A 138 -30.26 -0.87 2.83
C GLY A 138 -30.90 -2.17 3.28
N LEU A 139 -31.32 -2.28 4.54
CA LEU A 139 -32.27 -3.31 4.98
C LEU A 139 -33.38 -2.65 5.79
N ILE A 140 -34.35 -2.08 5.08
CA ILE A 140 -35.74 -1.98 5.57
C ILE A 140 -36.68 -2.27 4.42
#